data_AF-A0A8S2QX64-F1
#
_entry.id   AF-A0A8S2QX64-F1
#
_cell.length_a   1.000
_cell.length_b   1.000
_cell.length_c   1.000
_cell.angle_alpha   90.00
_cell.angle_beta   90.00
_cell.angle_gamma   90.00
#
_symmetry.space_group_name_H-M   'P 1'
#
loop_
_entity.id
_entity.type
_entity.pdbx_description
1 polymer ?
#
loop_
_entity_poly.entity_id
_entity_poly.type
_entity_poly.pdbx_seq_one_letter_code
_entity_poly.pdbx_strand_id
1 'polypeptide(L)' 'AAGDLIAREAGAYTCDPSGGPLNLLHRCILCTASKELAGQISPLLTHVDFPDD' A
#
# COMPACT_ATOMS: atom_id res chain seq x y z
N ALA A 1 -10.77 2.50 0.32
CA ALA A 1 -11.24 2.52 1.72
C ALA A 1 -11.72 1.15 2.21
N ALA A 2 -12.84 0.59 1.71
CA ALA A 2 -13.40 -0.66 2.25
C ALA A 2 -12.44 -1.87 2.18
N GLY A 3 -11.71 -2.04 1.06
CA GLY A 3 -10.75 -3.13 0.90
C GLY A 3 -9.56 -3.04 1.88
N ASP A 4 -9.11 -1.83 2.21
CA ASP A 4 -8.06 -1.61 3.21
C ASP A 4 -8.52 -2.08 4.60
N LEU A 5 -9.74 -1.69 5.00
CA LEU A 5 -10.31 -2.12 6.28
C LEU A 5 -10.38 -3.65 6.36
N ILE A 6 -10.95 -4.31 5.35
CA ILE A 6 -11.05 -5.79 5.32
C ILE A 6 -9.67 -6.44 5.39
N ALA A 7 -8.70 -5.95 4.62
CA ALA A 7 -7.36 -6.51 4.58
C ALA A 7 -6.67 -6.40 5.95
N ARG A 8 -6.74 -5.23 6.59
CA ARG A 8 -6.13 -5.01 7.92
C ARG A 8 -6.80 -5.85 9.00
N GLU A 9 -8.13 -5.99 8.97
CA GLU A 9 -8.85 -6.90 9.88
C GLU A 9 -8.46 -8.37 9.67
N ALA A 10 -8.09 -8.76 8.44
CA ALA A 10 -7.53 -10.07 8.14
C ALA A 10 -6.04 -10.23 8.49
N GLY A 11 -5.41 -9.20 9.09
CA GLY A 11 -4.00 -9.21 9.50
C GLY A 11 -3.01 -8.78 8.42
N ALA A 12 -3.49 -8.29 7.27
CA ALA A 12 -2.62 -7.76 6.22
C ALA A 12 -2.00 -6.42 6.63
N TYR A 13 -0.88 -6.10 5.99
CA TYR A 13 -0.25 -4.79 6.06
C TYR A 13 -0.53 -4.00 4.78
N THR A 14 -0.98 -2.76 4.94
CA THR A 14 -1.25 -1.84 3.83
C THR A 14 -0.43 -0.56 3.98
N CYS A 15 0.11 -0.07 2.87
CA CYS A 15 0.96 1.13 2.82
C CYS A 15 0.92 1.78 1.43
N ASP A 16 1.57 2.94 1.30
CA ASP A 16 1.91 3.46 -0.02
C ASP A 16 2.98 2.56 -0.65
N PRO A 17 2.93 2.28 -1.98
CA PRO A 17 3.96 1.50 -2.65
C PRO A 17 5.39 2.04 -2.50
N SER A 18 5.57 3.34 -2.28
CA SER A 18 6.87 3.99 -1.99
C SER A 18 7.40 3.71 -0.57
N GLY A 19 6.64 2.97 0.25
CA GLY A 19 6.99 2.64 1.62
C GLY A 19 6.46 3.63 2.66
N GLY A 20 5.80 4.71 2.21
CA GLY A 20 5.11 5.67 3.06
C GLY A 20 3.82 5.14 3.69
N PRO A 21 3.20 5.91 4.60
CA PRO A 21 1.86 5.59 5.11
C PRO A 21 0.84 5.60 3.96
N LEU A 22 -0.18 4.75 4.06
CA LEU A 22 -1.25 4.71 3.07
C LEU A 22 -1.99 6.06 3.02
N ASN A 23 -2.03 6.68 1.84
CA ASN A 23 -2.94 7.78 1.52
C ASN A 23 -3.99 7.29 0.52
N LEU A 24 -5.25 7.22 0.95
CA LEU A 24 -6.35 6.72 0.11
C LEU A 24 -6.65 7.61 -1.11
N LEU A 25 -6.12 8.84 -1.16
CA LEU A 25 -6.32 9.78 -2.26
C LEU A 25 -5.21 9.69 -3.34
N HIS A 26 -4.08 9.02 -3.07
CA HIS A 26 -2.93 8.94 -3.98
C HIS A 26 -3.08 7.92 -5.12
N ARG A 27 -4.30 7.40 -5.36
CA ARG A 27 -4.62 6.38 -6.39
C ARG A 27 -3.68 5.16 -6.41
N CYS A 28 -2.97 4.89 -5.31
CA CYS A 28 -2.02 3.81 -5.21
C CYS A 28 -2.10 3.19 -3.80
N ILE A 29 -1.81 1.88 -3.73
CA ILE A 29 -1.81 1.11 -2.49
C ILE A 29 -0.97 -0.14 -2.69
N LEU A 30 -0.19 -0.51 -1.67
CA LEU A 30 0.48 -1.80 -1.55
C LEU A 30 -0.14 -2.56 -0.37
N CYS A 31 -0.65 -3.76 -0.62
CA CYS A 31 -1.24 -4.64 0.40
C CYS A 31 -0.50 -5.98 0.40
N THR A 32 0.05 -6.38 1.54
CA THR A 32 0.87 -7.58 1.70
C THR A 32 0.49 -8.34 2.96
N ALA A 33 0.90 -9.61 3.05
CA ALA A 33 0.63 -10.44 4.23
C ALA A 33 1.41 -9.98 5.49
N SER A 34 2.49 -9.20 5.33
CA SER A 34 3.25 -8.63 6.44
C SER A 34 3.99 -7.35 6.03
N LYS A 35 4.48 -6.61 7.02
CA LYS A 35 5.27 -5.38 6.81
C LYS A 35 6.62 -5.67 6.18
N GLU A 36 7.26 -6.77 6.54
CA GLU A 36 8.55 -7.20 6.01
C GLU A 36 8.45 -7.46 4.51
N LEU A 37 7.36 -8.12 4.07
CA LEU A 37 7.09 -8.36 2.66
C LEU A 37 6.86 -7.04 1.89
N ALA A 38 6.15 -6.08 2.48
CA ALA A 38 6.01 -4.75 1.86
C ALA A 38 7.37 -4.06 1.70
N GLY A 39 8.26 -4.16 2.70
CA GLY A 39 9.61 -3.62 2.63
C GLY A 39 10.50 -4.28 1.57
N GLN A 40 10.25 -5.56 1.24
CA GLN A 40 10.95 -6.26 0.17
C GLN A 40 10.38 -5.93 -1.22
N ILE A 41 9.06 -5.70 -1.32
CA ILE A 41 8.39 -5.42 -2.59
C ILE A 41 8.55 -3.95 -3.01
N SER A 42 8.44 -3.00 -2.07
CA SER A 42 8.46 -1.56 -2.36
C SER A 42 9.66 -1.11 -3.22
N PRO A 43 10.91 -1.55 -2.97
CA PRO A 43 12.07 -1.16 -3.79
C PRO A 43 12.07 -1.73 -5.22
N LEU A 44 11.23 -2.74 -5.50
CA LEU A 44 11.14 -3.39 -6.81
C LEU A 44 10.08 -2.73 -7.70
N LEU A 45 9.25 -1.85 -7.14
CA LEU A 45 8.17 -1.19 -7.86
C LEU A 45 8.68 0.06 -8.57
N THR A 46 8.22 0.27 -9.80
CA THR A 46 8.33 1.56 -10.48
C THR A 46 7.05 2.34 -10.22
N HIS A 47 7.17 3.54 -9.66
CA HIS A 47 6.02 4.39 -9.35
C HIS A 47 5.60 5.19 -10.57
N VAL A 48 4.28 5.26 -10.79
CA VAL A 48 3.68 6.12 -11.79
C VAL A 48 2.95 7.22 -11.04
N ASP A 49 3.31 8.47 -11.32
CA ASP A 49 2.65 9.62 -10.72
C ASP A 49 1.30 9.84 -11.38
N PHE A 50 0.24 9.78 -10.58
CA PHE A 50 -1.10 10.17 -10.98
C PHE A 50 -1.50 11.43 -10.20
N PRO A 51 -2.33 12.31 -10.77
CA PRO A 51 -2.96 13.37 -9.99
C PRO A 51 -3.80 12.75 -8.88
N ASP A 52 -3.69 13.32 -7.67
CA ASP A 52 -4.55 12.98 -6.54
C ASP A 52 -6.02 13.32 -6.86
N ASP A 53 -6.93 12.59 -6.22
CA ASP A 53 -8.40 12.83 -6.25
C ASP A 53 -8.87 13.78 -5.15
#